data_AF-A0A448SM63-F1
#
_entry.id   AF-A0A448SM63-F1
#
_cell.length_a   1.000
_cell.length_b   1.000
_cell.length_c   1.000
_cell.angle_alpha   90.00
_cell.angle_beta   90.00
_cell.angle_gamma   90.00
#
_symmetry.space_group_name_H-M   'P 1'
#
loop_
_entity.id
_entity.type
_entity.pdbx_description
1 polymer ?
#
loop_
_entity_poly.entity_id
_entity_poly.type
_entity_poly.pdbx_seq_one_letter_code
_entity_poly.pdbx_strand_id
1 'polypeptide(L)'
;MSSLRDTVLGDFRPDLTLYLDLPPSVGLQRARARGELDRIEQEALPFFERTRARYLELAAQDASIVTIDAAQTLEQVTADIRQVVVQWLQQQEGA
;
A
#
# COMPACT_ATOMS: atom_id res chain seq x y z
N MET A 1 -12.17 -11.57 17.76
CA MET A 1 -12.76 -10.24 18.05
C MET A 1 -12.93 -9.52 16.73
N SER A 2 -14.08 -8.88 16.49
CA SER A 2 -14.30 -8.04 15.31
C SER A 2 -13.36 -6.84 15.33
N SER A 3 -12.71 -6.50 14.21
CA SER A 3 -11.91 -5.27 14.15
C SER A 3 -12.82 -4.03 14.13
N LEU A 4 -12.26 -2.84 14.41
CA LEU A 4 -13.01 -1.59 14.27
C LEU A 4 -13.54 -1.42 12.84
N ARG A 5 -12.74 -1.81 11.83
CA ARG A 5 -13.12 -1.80 10.41
C ARG A 5 -14.37 -2.64 10.18
N ASP A 6 -14.39 -3.88 10.67
CA ASP A 6 -15.52 -4.79 10.43
C ASP A 6 -16.78 -4.31 11.16
N THR A 7 -16.62 -3.68 12.32
CA THR A 7 -17.73 -3.10 13.10
C THR A 7 -18.38 -1.90 12.42
N VAL A 8 -17.58 -1.04 11.76
CA VAL A 8 -18.08 0.21 11.16
C VAL A 8 -18.50 0.01 9.70
N LEU A 9 -17.80 -0.84 8.95
CA LEU A 9 -17.98 -1.00 7.51
C LEU A 9 -18.67 -2.31 7.10
N GLY A 10 -18.94 -3.22 8.05
CA GLY A 10 -19.53 -4.52 7.73
C GLY A 10 -18.61 -5.34 6.84
N ASP A 11 -19.12 -5.86 5.74
CA ASP A 11 -18.43 -6.66 4.71
C ASP A 11 -17.86 -5.82 3.55
N PHE A 12 -18.08 -4.49 3.52
CA PHE A 12 -17.60 -3.63 2.45
C PHE A 12 -16.07 -3.55 2.39
N ARG A 13 -15.46 -4.06 1.31
CA ARG A 13 -14.00 -4.10 1.10
C ARG A 13 -13.65 -3.74 -0.34
N PRO A 14 -12.44 -3.22 -0.61
CA PRO A 14 -11.96 -3.07 -1.99
C PRO A 14 -11.81 -4.43 -2.67
N ASP A 15 -12.12 -4.52 -3.97
CA ASP A 15 -11.91 -5.73 -4.76
C ASP A 15 -10.43 -5.97 -5.11
N LEU A 16 -9.63 -4.89 -5.14
CA LEU A 16 -8.19 -4.90 -5.33
C LEU A 16 -7.56 -3.73 -4.57
N THR A 17 -6.47 -3.99 -3.86
CA THR A 17 -5.61 -2.96 -3.25
C THR A 17 -4.18 -3.13 -3.73
N LEU A 18 -3.57 -2.04 -4.22
CA LEU A 18 -2.16 -2.00 -4.56
C LEU A 18 -1.39 -1.33 -3.42
N TYR A 19 -0.59 -2.11 -2.68
CA TYR A 19 0.24 -1.59 -1.61
C TYR A 19 1.67 -1.32 -2.13
N LEU A 20 2.04 -0.05 -2.21
CA LEU A 20 3.38 0.37 -2.64
C LEU A 20 4.33 0.36 -1.45
N ASP A 21 5.08 -0.72 -1.28
CA ASP A 21 6.04 -0.87 -0.17
C ASP A 21 7.33 -0.08 -0.45
N LEU A 22 7.77 0.69 0.54
CA LEU A 22 9.00 1.47 0.46
C LEU A 22 9.61 1.63 1.86
N PRO A 23 10.95 1.58 2.01
CA PRO A 23 11.59 1.95 3.27
C PRO A 23 11.16 3.36 3.72
N PRO A 24 10.72 3.54 4.99
CA PRO A 24 10.18 4.82 5.46
C PRO A 24 11.13 6.00 5.31
N SER A 25 12.44 5.77 5.47
CA SER A 25 13.47 6.80 5.28
C SER A 25 13.46 7.39 3.87
N VAL A 26 13.31 6.55 2.86
CA VAL A 26 13.21 6.96 1.45
C VAL A 26 11.88 7.68 1.20
N GLY A 27 10.78 7.17 1.75
CA GLY A 27 9.46 7.80 1.65
C GLY A 27 9.44 9.22 2.22
N LEU A 28 10.01 9.41 3.42
CA LEU A 28 10.13 10.72 4.06
C LEU A 28 11.02 11.67 3.26
N GLN A 29 12.13 11.18 2.69
CA GLN A 29 12.99 11.99 1.82
C GLN A 29 12.22 12.49 0.59
N ARG A 30 11.44 11.63 -0.07
CA ARG A 30 10.60 11.99 -1.23
C ARG A 30 9.48 12.98 -0.84
N ALA A 31 8.82 12.77 0.30
CA ALA A 31 7.77 13.67 0.80
C ALA A 31 8.30 15.08 1.08
N ARG A 32 9.47 15.18 1.74
CA ARG A 32 10.14 16.48 2.00
C ARG A 32 10.52 17.22 0.73
N ALA A 33 10.91 16.49 -0.32
CA ALA A 33 11.22 17.10 -1.61
C ALA A 33 9.98 17.65 -2.35
N ARG A 34 8.77 17.17 -1.99
CA ARG A 34 7.50 17.59 -2.61
C ARG A 34 6.96 18.89 -2.02
N GLY A 35 7.27 19.22 -0.76
CA GLY A 35 6.81 20.45 -0.12
C GLY A 35 6.72 20.35 1.39
N GLU A 36 5.88 21.21 1.99
CA GLU A 36 5.63 21.17 3.44
C GLU A 36 4.96 19.85 3.85
N LEU A 37 5.45 19.28 4.94
CA LEU A 37 4.93 18.04 5.51
C LEU A 37 3.68 18.32 6.35
N ASP A 38 2.66 17.48 6.18
CA ASP A 38 1.49 17.51 7.07
C ASP A 38 1.80 17.01 8.48
N ARG A 39 0.81 17.09 9.40
CA ARG A 39 0.98 16.70 10.81
C ARG A 39 1.40 15.23 10.98
N ILE A 40 0.95 14.33 10.11
CA ILE A 40 1.27 12.90 10.16
C ILE A 40 2.66 12.66 9.55
N GLU A 41 2.97 13.33 8.44
CA GLU A 41 4.27 13.26 7.79
C GLU A 41 5.42 13.82 8.66
N GLN A 42 5.09 14.62 9.69
CA GLN A 42 6.03 15.12 10.71
C GLN A 42 6.33 14.12 11.85
N GLU A 43 5.66 12.97 11.91
CA GLU A 43 5.92 11.94 12.92
C GLU A 43 7.37 11.40 12.85
N ALA A 44 7.81 10.75 13.93
CA ALA A 44 9.15 10.19 13.99
C ALA A 44 9.28 8.92 13.13
N LEU A 45 10.49 8.61 12.65
CA LEU A 45 10.78 7.40 11.85
C LEU A 45 10.17 6.09 12.42
N PRO A 46 10.24 5.81 13.74
CA PRO A 46 9.63 4.60 14.31
C PRO A 46 8.13 4.50 14.13
N PHE A 47 7.41 5.63 13.98
CA PHE A 47 5.99 5.62 13.65
C PHE A 47 5.78 4.97 12.27
N PHE A 48 6.54 5.40 11.27
CA PHE A 48 6.43 4.87 9.91
C PHE A 48 6.95 3.43 9.80
N GLU A 49 7.95 3.05 10.58
CA GLU A 49 8.40 1.65 10.64
C GLU A 49 7.29 0.72 11.14
N ARG A 50 6.59 1.10 12.21
CA ARG A 50 5.43 0.34 12.71
C ARG A 50 4.29 0.32 11.70
N THR A 51 4.04 1.45 11.05
CA THR A 51 3.01 1.56 10.00
C THR A 51 3.32 0.63 8.83
N ARG A 52 4.56 0.63 8.31
CA ARG A 52 5.00 -0.27 7.25
C ARG A 52 4.86 -1.74 7.66
N ALA A 53 5.35 -2.10 8.86
CA ALA A 53 5.22 -3.46 9.37
C ALA A 53 3.75 -3.91 9.39
N ARG A 54 2.83 -3.04 9.83
CA ARG A 54 1.41 -3.36 9.86
C ARG A 54 0.81 -3.51 8.46
N TYR A 55 1.20 -2.70 7.50
CA TYR A 55 0.74 -2.87 6.11
C TYR A 55 1.23 -4.19 5.50
N LEU A 56 2.49 -4.55 5.72
CA LEU A 56 3.05 -5.82 5.26
C LEU A 56 2.32 -7.02 5.88
N GLU A 57 2.01 -6.97 7.18
CA GLU A 57 1.20 -8.00 7.84
C GLU A 57 -0.19 -8.15 7.22
N LEU A 58 -0.87 -7.03 6.91
CA LEU A 58 -2.19 -7.05 6.29
C LEU A 58 -2.11 -7.61 4.87
N ALA A 59 -1.12 -7.19 4.08
CA ALA A 59 -0.93 -7.68 2.72
C ALA A 59 -0.61 -9.19 2.68
N ALA A 60 0.13 -9.70 3.67
CA ALA A 60 0.40 -11.14 3.79
C ALA A 60 -0.84 -11.98 4.14
N GLN A 61 -1.89 -11.36 4.68
CA GLN A 61 -3.10 -12.05 5.16
C GLN A 61 -4.29 -11.93 4.20
N ASP A 62 -4.20 -11.05 3.20
CA ASP A 62 -5.32 -10.73 2.30
C ASP A 62 -4.86 -10.75 0.84
N ALA A 63 -5.31 -11.75 0.09
CA ALA A 63 -4.94 -11.95 -1.30
C ALA A 63 -5.46 -10.84 -2.24
N SER A 64 -6.43 -10.02 -1.81
CA SER A 64 -6.86 -8.84 -2.56
C SER A 64 -5.85 -7.69 -2.49
N ILE A 65 -4.85 -7.77 -1.59
CA ILE A 65 -3.80 -6.78 -1.42
C ILE A 65 -2.53 -7.27 -2.12
N VAL A 66 -2.17 -6.64 -3.22
CA VAL A 66 -0.94 -6.93 -3.95
C VAL A 66 0.14 -5.93 -3.56
N THR A 67 1.26 -6.44 -3.02
CA THR A 67 2.41 -5.61 -2.65
C THR A 67 3.31 -5.38 -3.87
N ILE A 68 3.66 -4.13 -4.13
CA ILE A 68 4.56 -3.70 -5.20
C ILE A 68 5.78 -3.04 -4.55
N ASP A 69 6.97 -3.43 -4.97
CA ASP A 69 8.22 -2.84 -4.49
C ASP A 69 8.42 -1.45 -5.13
N ALA A 70 8.18 -0.40 -4.34
CA ALA A 70 8.31 0.99 -4.76
C ALA A 70 9.72 1.58 -4.55
N ALA A 71 10.69 0.76 -4.09
CA ALA A 71 12.11 1.12 -4.04
C ALA A 71 12.81 1.02 -5.41
N GLN A 72 12.18 0.31 -6.36
CA GLN A 72 12.60 0.23 -7.76
C GLN A 72 12.52 1.59 -8.50
N THR A 73 12.95 1.62 -9.77
CA THR A 73 12.80 2.82 -10.60
C THR A 73 11.33 3.09 -10.92
N LEU A 74 10.99 4.34 -11.27
CA LEU A 74 9.62 4.72 -11.62
C LEU A 74 9.06 3.87 -12.77
N GLU A 75 9.89 3.55 -13.76
CA GLU A 75 9.53 2.74 -14.92
C GLU A 75 9.18 1.30 -14.50
N GLN A 76 9.98 0.71 -13.60
CA GLN A 76 9.75 -0.64 -13.09
C GLN A 76 8.47 -0.69 -12.25
N VAL A 77 8.29 0.25 -11.31
CA VAL A 77 7.07 0.34 -10.50
C VAL A 77 5.84 0.51 -11.39
N THR A 78 5.92 1.33 -12.43
CA THR A 78 4.83 1.54 -13.38
C THR A 78 4.51 0.27 -14.17
N ALA A 79 5.53 -0.49 -14.57
CA ALA A 79 5.35 -1.77 -15.26
C ALA A 79 4.69 -2.81 -14.34
N ASP A 80 5.13 -2.90 -13.08
CA ASP A 80 4.57 -3.81 -12.09
C ASP A 80 3.10 -3.49 -11.79
N ILE A 81 2.77 -2.22 -11.54
CA ILE A 81 1.39 -1.75 -11.37
C ILE A 81 0.54 -2.17 -12.58
N ARG A 82 1.02 -1.88 -13.80
CA ARG A 82 0.29 -2.21 -15.03
C ARG A 82 0.04 -3.71 -15.13
N GLN A 83 1.05 -4.53 -14.85
CA GLN A 83 0.94 -5.98 -14.91
C GLN A 83 -0.13 -6.48 -13.94
N VAL A 84 -0.09 -6.04 -12.68
CA VAL A 84 -1.07 -6.47 -11.66
C VAL A 84 -2.50 -6.07 -12.06
N VAL A 85 -2.70 -4.84 -12.49
CA VAL A 85 -4.03 -4.35 -12.90
C VAL A 85 -4.57 -5.10 -14.11
N VAL A 86 -3.75 -5.34 -15.13
CA VAL A 86 -4.16 -6.09 -16.33
C VAL A 86 -4.51 -7.53 -15.97
N GLN A 87 -3.69 -8.20 -15.15
CA GLN A 87 -3.97 -9.56 -14.70
C GLN A 87 -5.27 -9.64 -13.91
N TRP A 88 -5.51 -8.70 -13.00
CA TRP A 88 -6.75 -8.65 -12.23
C TRP A 88 -7.97 -8.44 -13.14
N LEU A 89 -7.91 -7.51 -14.10
CA LEU A 89 -9.01 -7.29 -15.04
C LEU A 89 -9.33 -8.54 -15.87
N GLN A 90 -8.31 -9.24 -16.37
CA GLN A 90 -8.48 -10.49 -17.12
C GLN A 90 -9.17 -11.59 -16.30
N GLN A 91 -8.91 -11.64 -15.00
CA GLN A 91 -9.57 -12.59 -14.09
C GLN A 91 -11.04 -12.26 -13.88
N GLN A 92 -11.42 -10.97 -13.96
CA GLN A 92 -12.82 -10.54 -13.84
C GLN A 92 -13.62 -10.78 -15.13
N GLU A 93 -12.99 -10.62 -16.30
CA GLU A 93 -13.65 -10.86 -17.60
C GLU A 93 -13.89 -12.35 -17.90
N GLY A 94 -13.16 -13.25 -17.23
CA GLY A 94 -13.30 -14.69 -17.37
C GLY A 94 -14.25 -15.37 -16.36
N ALA A 95 -14.87 -14.59 -15.46
CA ALA A 95 -15.76 -15.07 -14.40
C ALA A 95 -17.25 -14.92 -14.75
#